data_AF-A0A9P5X1S6-F1
#
_entry.id   AF-A0A9P5X1S6-F1
#
_cell.length_a   1.000
_cell.length_b   1.000
_cell.length_c   1.000
_cell.angle_alpha   90.00
_cell.angle_beta   90.00
_cell.angle_gamma   90.00
#
_symmetry.space_group_name_H-M   'P 1'
#
loop_
_entity.id
_entity.type
_entity.pdbx_description
1 polymer ?
#
loop_
_entity_poly.entity_id
_entity_poly.type
_entity_poly.pdbx_seq_one_letter_code
_entity_poly.pdbx_strand_id
1 'polypeptide(L)'
;PDPDLWDLSLDNRRMLCFTKCLSSIRILKHGVDSLYMFDLGDSSTVPWKLAVPLASTALYICCLPEGMSEKELAWDLVQNGI
;
A
#
# COMPACT_ATOMS: atom_id res chain seq x y z
N PRO A 1 -6.92 7.08 -4.41
CA PRO A 1 -8.06 6.37 -3.78
C PRO A 1 -9.01 7.31 -3.02
N ASP A 2 -10.29 6.96 -3.02
CA ASP A 2 -11.36 7.61 -2.24
C ASP A 2 -11.00 7.65 -0.75
N PRO A 3 -11.14 8.79 -0.04
CA PRO A 3 -10.97 8.87 1.41
C PRO A 3 -11.62 7.72 2.19
N ASP A 4 -12.81 7.28 1.82
CA ASP A 4 -13.53 6.21 2.53
C ASP A 4 -12.80 4.85 2.50
N LEU A 5 -11.79 4.70 1.62
CA LEU A 5 -11.00 3.46 1.45
C LEU A 5 -9.67 3.45 2.21
N TRP A 6 -9.17 4.61 2.66
CA TRP A 6 -7.87 4.72 3.34
C TRP A 6 -7.88 5.60 4.58
N ASP A 7 -8.99 6.28 4.85
CA ASP A 7 -9.14 7.10 6.03
C ASP A 7 -9.03 6.28 7.33
N LEU A 8 -8.88 6.98 8.44
CA LEU A 8 -8.81 6.37 9.76
C LEU A 8 -10.19 6.17 10.37
N SER A 9 -11.22 5.95 9.55
CA SER A 9 -12.53 5.52 10.03
C SER A 9 -12.37 4.26 10.89
N LEU A 10 -13.30 4.03 11.81
CA LEU A 10 -13.18 2.95 12.80
C LEU A 10 -13.01 1.57 12.15
N ASP A 11 -13.60 1.35 10.98
CA ASP A 11 -13.54 0.09 10.25
C ASP A 11 -12.18 -0.07 9.54
N ASN A 12 -11.69 0.96 8.85
CA ASN A 12 -10.38 0.94 8.17
C ASN A 12 -9.21 0.95 9.16
N ARG A 13 -9.32 1.70 10.26
CA ARG A 13 -8.32 1.77 11.32
C ARG A 13 -8.07 0.40 11.95
N ARG A 14 -9.10 -0.42 12.11
CA ARG A 14 -8.95 -1.78 12.63
C ARG A 14 -8.13 -2.62 11.67
N MET A 15 -8.39 -2.57 10.37
CA MET A 15 -7.57 -3.26 9.37
C MET A 15 -6.11 -2.83 9.47
N LEU A 16 -5.82 -1.52 9.47
CA LEU A 16 -4.46 -0.96 9.53
C LEU A 16 -3.62 -1.43 10.73
N CYS A 17 -4.24 -1.58 11.91
CA CYS A 17 -3.53 -2.03 13.12
C CYS A 17 -2.99 -3.46 13.05
N PHE A 18 -3.55 -4.30 12.18
CA PHE A 18 -3.19 -5.73 12.08
C PHE A 18 -2.41 -6.07 10.80
N THR A 19 -2.24 -5.11 9.88
CA THR A 19 -1.52 -5.35 8.63
C THR A 19 -0.02 -5.42 8.90
N LYS A 20 0.61 -6.48 8.40
CA LYS A 20 2.09 -6.53 8.32
C LYS A 20 2.61 -5.55 7.26
N CYS A 21 1.77 -5.23 6.28
CA CYS A 21 2.08 -4.36 5.14
C CYS A 21 2.58 -2.97 5.57
N LEU A 22 2.01 -2.39 6.64
CA LEU A 22 2.44 -1.10 7.17
C LEU A 22 3.92 -1.10 7.62
N SER A 23 4.37 -2.21 8.22
CA SER A 23 5.76 -2.36 8.68
C SER A 23 6.78 -2.53 7.54
N SER A 24 6.28 -2.94 6.37
CA SER A 24 7.05 -3.10 5.13
C SER A 24 7.23 -1.79 4.37
N ILE A 25 6.56 -0.71 4.75
CA ILE A 25 6.73 0.59 4.10
C ILE A 25 8.12 1.16 4.42
N ARG A 26 8.84 1.51 3.36
CA ARG A 26 10.07 2.29 3.39
C ARG A 26 9.80 3.62 2.70
N ILE A 27 10.06 4.71 3.41
CA ILE A 27 9.92 6.06 2.86
C ILE A 27 11.25 6.44 2.21
N LEU A 28 11.22 6.62 0.88
CA LEU A 28 12.34 7.12 0.10
C LEU A 28 12.15 8.62 -0.12
N LYS A 29 13.12 9.43 0.30
CA LYS A 29 13.09 10.87 0.10
C LYS A 29 13.85 11.25 -1.17
N HIS A 30 13.24 12.02 -2.04
CA HIS A 30 13.87 12.59 -3.23
C HIS A 30 13.61 14.10 -3.29
N GLY A 31 14.53 14.88 -2.72
CA GLY A 31 14.35 16.33 -2.56
C GLY A 31 13.22 16.65 -1.57
N VAL A 32 12.21 17.39 -2.05
CA VAL A 32 10.98 17.69 -1.29
C VAL A 32 9.93 16.58 -1.38
N ASP A 33 10.08 15.66 -2.34
CA ASP A 33 9.11 14.59 -2.56
C ASP A 33 9.44 13.35 -1.73
N SER A 34 8.39 12.62 -1.36
CA SER A 34 8.48 11.33 -0.68
C SER A 34 7.81 10.25 -1.51
N LEU A 35 8.49 9.11 -1.66
CA LEU A 35 7.94 7.89 -2.22
C LEU A 35 7.76 6.87 -1.10
N TYR A 36 6.64 6.18 -1.11
CA TYR A 36 6.32 5.11 -0.18
C TYR A 36 6.50 3.78 -0.90
N MET A 37 7.61 3.11 -0.63
CA MET A 37 7.96 1.84 -1.24
C MET A 37 7.60 0.68 -0.31
N PHE A 38 6.90 -0.31 -0.84
CA PHE A 38 6.64 -1.57 -0.13
C PHE A 38 7.83 -2.50 -0.35
N ASP A 39 8.58 -2.74 0.71
CA ASP A 39 9.67 -3.70 0.72
C ASP A 39 9.13 -5.04 1.21
N LEU A 40 8.60 -5.84 0.28
CA LEU A 40 8.02 -7.16 0.57
C LEU A 40 9.09 -8.23 0.89
N GLY A 41 10.38 -7.89 0.78
CA GLY A 41 11.50 -8.77 1.09
C GLY A 41 11.43 -10.11 0.35
N ASP A 42 11.74 -11.20 1.05
CA ASP A 42 11.68 -12.57 0.51
C ASP A 42 10.25 -13.06 0.25
N SER A 43 9.23 -12.29 0.65
CA SER A 43 7.82 -12.61 0.38
C SER A 43 7.38 -12.17 -1.02
N SER A 44 8.21 -11.43 -1.74
CA SER A 44 7.91 -10.96 -3.09
C SER A 44 7.99 -12.12 -4.09
N THR A 45 6.91 -12.40 -4.81
CA THR A 45 6.93 -13.40 -5.89
C THR A 45 7.39 -12.80 -7.23
N VAL A 46 7.49 -11.47 -7.30
CA VAL A 46 8.02 -10.71 -8.44
C VAL A 46 9.27 -9.89 -8.10
N PRO A 47 10.12 -9.60 -9.10
CA PRO A 47 11.34 -8.81 -8.91
C PRO A 47 11.09 -7.30 -8.78
N TRP A 48 9.86 -6.82 -9.01
CA TRP A 48 9.53 -5.40 -8.93
C TRP A 48 9.05 -5.01 -7.54
N LYS A 49 9.43 -3.81 -7.08
CA LYS A 49 8.96 -3.23 -5.81
C LYS A 49 7.84 -2.24 -6.11
N LEU A 50 6.75 -2.31 -5.34
CA LEU A 50 5.64 -1.35 -5.45
C LEU A 50 6.04 -0.05 -4.75
N ALA A 51 5.98 1.08 -5.46
CA ALA A 51 6.25 2.39 -4.90
C ALA A 51 5.16 3.38 -5.32
N VAL A 52 4.64 4.15 -4.37
CA VAL A 52 3.55 5.11 -4.60
C VAL A 52 3.91 6.49 -4.07
N PRO A 53 3.50 7.58 -4.74
CA PRO A 53 3.89 8.95 -4.36
C PRO A 53 3.03 9.54 -3.25
N LEU A 54 1.85 8.98 -2.99
CA LEU A 54 0.90 9.53 -2.03
C LEU A 54 0.77 8.62 -0.80
N ALA A 55 0.83 9.22 0.38
CA ALA A 55 0.61 8.52 1.65
C ALA A 55 -0.76 7.84 1.71
N SER A 56 -1.80 8.49 1.17
CA SER A 56 -3.15 7.92 1.07
C SER A 56 -3.19 6.64 0.25
N THR A 57 -2.37 6.57 -0.80
CA THR A 57 -2.27 5.38 -1.65
C THR A 57 -1.53 4.26 -0.92
N ALA A 58 -0.49 4.60 -0.16
CA ALA A 58 0.20 3.61 0.67
C ALA A 58 -0.73 3.06 1.77
N LEU A 59 -1.52 3.91 2.42
CA LEU A 59 -2.51 3.47 3.41
C LEU A 59 -3.60 2.61 2.81
N TYR A 60 -4.10 2.97 1.62
CA TYR A 60 -5.04 2.16 0.87
C TYR A 60 -4.52 0.73 0.64
N ILE A 61 -3.28 0.60 0.16
CA ILE A 61 -2.64 -0.71 -0.07
C ILE A 61 -2.55 -1.52 1.22
N CYS A 62 -2.27 -0.87 2.36
CA CYS A 62 -2.27 -1.57 3.65
C CYS A 62 -3.65 -2.10 4.04
N CYS A 63 -4.74 -1.41 3.69
CA CYS A 63 -6.10 -1.87 3.97
C CYS A 63 -6.53 -3.08 3.11
N LEU A 64 -5.80 -3.40 2.04
CA LEU A 64 -6.13 -4.52 1.18
C LEU A 64 -5.88 -5.88 1.88
N PRO A 65 -6.63 -6.93 1.53
CA PRO A 65 -6.44 -8.26 2.12
C PRO A 65 -5.01 -8.80 1.94
N GLU A 66 -4.38 -9.29 3.02
CA GLU A 66 -3.01 -9.84 2.98
C GLU A 66 -2.85 -11.05 2.03
N GLY A 67 -3.95 -11.74 1.71
CA GLY A 67 -3.96 -12.89 0.79
C GLY A 67 -4.15 -12.53 -0.68
N MET A 68 -4.26 -11.24 -1.01
CA MET A 68 -4.41 -10.79 -2.39
C MET A 68 -3.14 -11.09 -3.19
N SER A 69 -3.29 -11.74 -4.35
CA SER A 69 -2.17 -11.98 -5.24
C SER A 69 -1.67 -10.68 -5.87
N GLU A 70 -0.41 -10.64 -6.28
CA GLU A 70 0.18 -9.46 -6.92
C GLU A 70 -0.57 -9.03 -8.20
N LYS A 71 -1.17 -9.98 -8.92
CA LYS A 71 -2.00 -9.70 -10.10
C LYS A 71 -3.30 -9.00 -9.70
N GLU A 72 -3.95 -9.46 -8.65
CA GLU A 72 -5.18 -8.84 -8.13
C GLU A 72 -4.86 -7.46 -7.58
N LEU A 73 -3.74 -7.30 -6.87
CA LEU A 73 -3.24 -6.01 -6.41
C LEU A 73 -3.01 -5.04 -7.58
N ALA A 74 -2.25 -5.46 -8.60
CA ALA A 74 -2.00 -4.62 -9.77
C ALA A 74 -3.30 -4.22 -10.49
N TRP A 75 -4.26 -5.16 -10.62
CA TRP A 75 -5.56 -4.88 -11.22
C TRP A 75 -6.35 -3.87 -10.40
N ASP A 76 -6.42 -4.05 -9.08
CA ASP A 76 -7.12 -3.17 -8.16
C ASP A 76 -6.56 -1.75 -8.17
N LEU A 77 -5.23 -1.61 -8.17
CA LEU A 77 -4.56 -0.31 -8.27
C LEU A 77 -4.93 0.41 -9.58
N VAL A 78 -4.87 -0.29 -10.71
CA VAL A 78 -5.25 0.28 -12.02
C VAL A 78 -6.73 0.70 -12.04
N GLN A 79 -7.63 -0.10 -11.46
CA GLN A 79 -9.06 0.26 -11.37
C GLN A 79 -9.29 1.51 -10.51
N ASN A 80 -8.43 1.75 -9.52
CA ASN A 80 -8.48 2.93 -8.64
C ASN A 80 -7.65 4.12 -9.16
N GLY A 81 -7.10 4.03 -10.39
CA GLY A 81 -6.32 5.09 -11.02
C GLY A 81 -4.96 5.33 -10.37
N ILE A 82 -4.36 4.29 -9.79
CA ILE A 82 -3.05 4.30 -9.14
C ILE A 82 -1.99 3.68 -10.05
#